data_AF-A0A849SPD8-F1
#
_entry.id   AF-A0A849SPD8-F1
#
_cell.length_a   1.000
_cell.length_b   1.000
_cell.length_c   1.000
_cell.angle_alpha   90.00
_cell.angle_beta   90.00
_cell.angle_gamma   90.00
#
_symmetry.space_group_name_H-M   'P 1'
#
loop_
_entity.id
_entity.type
_entity.pdbx_description
1 polymer ?
#
loop_
_entity_poly.entity_id
_entity_poly.type
_entity_poly.pdbx_seq_one_letter_code
_entity_poly.pdbx_strand_id
1 'polypeptide(L)' 'MSWTEKIQEFVKDVRVEVGRVSWPTREELRDSTVVVIVTVLIVSAFIGVVDRILNFGLSRLFG' A
#
# COMPACT_ATOMS: atom_id res chain seq x y z
N MET A 1 -24.53 36.69 -10.06
CA MET A 1 -23.66 35.50 -9.95
C MET A 1 -24.56 34.30 -9.68
N SER A 2 -24.89 33.62 -10.76
CA SER A 2 -25.71 32.41 -10.75
C SER A 2 -24.95 31.27 -10.06
N TRP A 3 -25.64 30.40 -9.32
CA TRP A 3 -25.04 29.24 -8.64
C TRP A 3 -24.30 28.29 -9.59
N THR A 4 -24.66 28.32 -10.88
CA THR A 4 -24.01 27.57 -11.97
C THR A 4 -22.58 28.03 -12.25
N GLU A 5 -22.31 29.34 -12.19
CA GLU A 5 -20.96 29.89 -12.43
C GLU A 5 -19.99 29.46 -11.32
N LYS A 6 -20.45 29.46 -10.06
CA LYS A 6 -19.65 29.02 -8.90
C LYS A 6 -19.23 27.55 -8.98
N ILE A 7 -20.12 26.69 -9.49
CA ILE A 7 -19.84 25.26 -9.66
C ILE A 7 -18.80 25.03 -10.76
N GLN A 8 -18.91 25.77 -11.88
CA GLN A 8 -17.93 25.67 -12.97
C GLN A 8 -16.54 26.14 -12.53
N GLU A 9 -16.46 27.21 -11.75
CA GLU A 9 -15.22 27.73 -11.19
C GLU A 9 -14.61 26.73 -10.19
N PHE A 10 -15.41 26.17 -9.28
CA PHE A 10 -14.96 25.15 -8.34
C PHE A 10 -14.38 23.90 -9.02
N VAL A 11 -15.04 23.38 -10.06
CA VAL A 11 -14.54 22.21 -10.82
C VAL A 11 -13.25 22.54 -11.55
N LYS A 12 -13.13 23.77 -12.08
CA LYS A 12 -11.90 24.25 -12.72
C LYS A 12 -10.73 24.31 -11.72
N ASP A 13 -10.98 24.84 -10.53
CA ASP A 13 -9.97 24.96 -9.48
C ASP A 13 -9.53 23.58 -8.95
N VAL A 14 -10.47 22.65 -8.73
CA VAL A 14 -10.15 21.26 -8.34
C VAL A 14 -9.28 20.58 -9.39
N ARG A 15 -9.56 20.79 -10.69
CA ARG A 15 -8.76 20.20 -11.77
C ARG A 15 -7.32 20.75 -11.79
N VAL A 16 -7.14 22.04 -11.47
CA VAL A 16 -5.81 22.66 -11.37
C VAL A 16 -5.04 22.11 -10.18
N GLU A 17 -5.69 21.94 -9.02
CA GLU A 17 -5.03 21.44 -7.81
C GLU A 17 -4.69 19.94 -7.92
N VAL A 18 -5.55 19.14 -8.55
CA VAL A 18 -5.26 17.73 -8.87
C VAL A 18 -4.07 17.62 -9.82
N GLY A 19 -3.84 18.61 -10.69
CA GLY A 19 -2.66 18.67 -11.55
C GLY A 19 -1.35 18.99 -10.82
N ARG A 20 -1.42 19.54 -9.60
CA ARG A 20 -0.25 19.77 -8.73
C ARG A 20 0.13 18.53 -7.91
N VAL A 21 -0.73 17.51 -7.89
CA VAL A 21 -0.40 16.22 -7.26
C VAL A 21 0.66 15.55 -8.13
N SER A 22 1.86 15.40 -7.56
CA SER A 22 2.95 14.63 -8.17
C SER A 22 2.57 13.16 -8.16
N TRP A 23 1.82 12.74 -9.18
CA TRP A 23 1.54 11.33 -9.40
C TRP A 23 2.87 10.62 -9.67
N PRO A 24 3.19 9.57 -8.91
CA PRO A 24 4.41 8.82 -9.11
C PRO A 24 4.44 8.25 -10.51
N THR A 25 5.63 8.21 -11.09
CA THR A 25 5.81 7.60 -12.41
C THR A 25 5.62 6.08 -12.33
N ARG A 26 5.29 5.44 -13.45
CA ARG A 26 5.10 3.97 -13.51
C ARG A 26 6.31 3.19 -13.01
N GLU A 27 7.50 3.80 -13.11
CA GLU A 27 8.76 3.24 -12.63
C GLU A 27 8.86 3.28 -11.09
N GLU A 28 8.57 4.42 -10.47
CA GLU A 28 8.54 4.54 -9.00
C GLU A 28 7.50 3.62 -8.35
N LEU A 29 6.35 3.44 -9.01
CA LEU A 29 5.32 2.49 -8.58
C LEU A 29 5.82 1.05 -8.62
N ARG A 30 6.59 0.68 -9.65
CA ARG A 30 7.15 -0.66 -9.79
C ARG A 30 8.22 -0.90 -8.74
N ASP A 31 9.12 0.06 -8.53
CA ASP A 31 10.19 -0.06 -7.55
C ASP A 31 9.65 -0.17 -6.12
N SER A 32 8.67 0.67 -5.77
CA SER A 32 7.98 0.60 -4.48
C SER A 32 7.29 -0.75 -4.27
N THR A 33 6.65 -1.30 -5.31
CA THR A 33 5.98 -2.60 -5.24
C THR A 33 6.98 -3.75 -5.06
N VAL A 34 8.13 -3.71 -5.75
CA VAL A 34 9.19 -4.72 -5.62
C VAL A 34 9.72 -4.79 -4.19
N VAL A 35 9.99 -3.63 -3.58
CA VAL A 35 10.47 -3.58 -2.18
C VAL A 35 9.43 -4.19 -1.23
N VAL A 36 8.15 -3.87 -1.42
CA VAL A 36 7.06 -4.43 -0.59
C VAL A 36 6.98 -5.95 -0.75
N ILE A 37 7.05 -6.48 -1.98
CA ILE A 37 7.02 -7.93 -2.23
C ILE A 37 8.17 -8.64 -1.51
N VAL A 38 9.40 -8.12 -1.64
CA VAL A 38 10.58 -8.71 -0.98
C VAL A 38 10.41 -8.69 0.54
N THR A 39 9.94 -7.57 1.09
CA THR A 39 9.74 -7.43 2.55
C THR A 39 8.70 -8.41 3.06
N VAL A 40 7.57 -8.56 2.36
CA VAL A 40 6.49 -9.50 2.73
C VAL A 40 6.99 -10.95 2.65
N LEU A 41 7.78 -11.30 1.63
CA LEU A 41 8.36 -12.64 1.51
C LEU A 41 9.29 -12.98 2.69
N ILE A 42 10.13 -12.04 3.11
CA ILE A 42 11.03 -12.23 4.26
C ILE A 42 10.22 -12.41 5.55
N VAL A 43 9.25 -11.53 5.80
CA VAL A 43 8.42 -11.56 7.01
C VAL A 43 7.58 -12.84 7.07
N SER A 44 6.95 -13.23 5.96
CA SER A 44 6.13 -14.45 5.89
C SER A 44 6.97 -15.72 6.07
N ALA A 45 8.19 -15.77 5.50
CA ALA A 45 9.11 -16.88 5.73
C ALA A 45 9.53 -16.98 7.20
N PHE A 46 9.85 -15.84 7.84
CA PHE A 46 10.18 -15.82 9.27
C PHE A 46 9.02 -16.32 10.13
N ILE A 47 7.81 -15.77 9.94
CA ILE A 47 6.61 -16.18 10.66
C ILE A 47 6.37 -17.69 10.46
N GLY A 48 6.42 -18.17 9.22
CA GLY A 48 6.21 -19.59 8.93
C GLY A 48 7.24 -20.53 9.58
N VAL A 49 8.49 -20.09 9.76
CA VAL A 49 9.49 -20.85 10.53
C VAL A 49 9.14 -20.87 12.01
N VAL A 50 8.78 -19.72 12.59
CA VAL A 50 8.39 -19.61 14.00
C VAL A 50 7.17 -20.48 14.28
N ASP A 51 6.14 -20.43 13.43
CA ASP A 51 4.93 -21.24 13.57
C ASP A 51 5.25 -22.74 13.56
N ARG A 52 6.18 -23.19 12.69
CA ARG A 52 6.61 -24.60 12.66
C ARG A 52 7.32 -25.00 13.95
N ILE A 53 8.19 -24.14 14.46
CA ILE A 53 8.93 -24.39 15.71
C ILE A 53 7.95 -24.46 16.90
N LEU A 54 7.02 -23.52 16.98
CA LEU A 54 6.01 -23.47 18.03
C LEU A 54 5.09 -24.69 17.98
N ASN A 55 4.58 -25.05 16.80
CA ASN A 55 3.74 -26.24 16.65
C ASN A 55 4.49 -27.54 17.01
N PHE A 56 5.76 -27.65 16.64
CA PHE A 56 6.60 -28.78 17.01
C PHE A 56 6.87 -28.83 18.53
N GLY A 57 7.12 -27.69 19.16
CA GLY A 57 7.32 -27.59 20.60
C GLY A 57 6.04 -27.89 21.39
N LEU A 58 4.91 -27.35 20.97
CA LEU A 58 3.60 -27.57 21.57
C LEU A 58 3.17 -29.03 21.44
N SER A 59 3.32 -29.65 20.27
CA SER A 59 2.99 -31.07 20.06
C SER A 59 3.85 -32.02 20.92
N ARG A 60 5.09 -31.64 21.25
CA ARG A 60 5.96 -32.38 22.18
C ARG A 60 5.60 -32.20 23.66
N LEU A 61 4.92 -31.11 24.00
CA LEU A 61 4.57 -30.75 25.39
C LEU A 61 3.16 -31.21 25.77
N PHE A 62 2.21 -31.14 24.84
CA PHE A 62 0.80 -31.53 25.03
C PHE A 62 0.48 -32.92 24.43
N GLY A 63 1.48 -33.61 23.87
CA GLY A 63 1.42 -35.00 23.43
C GLY A 63 2.15 -35.94 24.37
#